data_AF-A0A960P5G5-F1
#
_entry.id   AF-A0A960P5G5-F1
#
_cell.length_a   1.000
_cell.length_b   1.000
_cell.length_c   1.000
_cell.angle_alpha   90.00
_cell.angle_beta   90.00
_cell.angle_gamma   90.00
#
_symmetry.space_group_name_H-M   'P 1'
#
loop_
_entity.id
_entity.type
_entity.pdbx_description
1 polymer ?
#
loop_
_entity_poly.entity_id
_entity_poly.type
_entity_poly.pdbx_seq_one_letter_code
_entity_poly.pdbx_strand_id
1 'polypeptide(L)'
;MADATGRPSQPEPYLRGAPFPAGGGVPYPRAKPEVPLMRVPMDTWTMAKVPAGVRLELTGDAAEIEVDYATEQAAFGYLGGGEGGEFTVWDGDEVLASVPAEVGEGTVRLPGPAGRARLVVHLPERMMPTVHEVRAAGGGAIEPGPALPRWIAYGDSITEGWTVTTPGASWSMVAA
;
A
#
# COMPACT_ATOMS: atom_id res chain seq x y z
N MET A 1 -19.10 -6.86 0.69
CA MET A 1 -19.63 -6.22 1.91
C MET A 1 -18.47 -5.57 2.64
N ALA A 2 -18.57 -4.31 3.05
CA ALA A 2 -17.49 -3.64 3.78
C ALA A 2 -17.34 -4.27 5.17
N ASP A 3 -16.10 -4.52 5.59
CA ASP A 3 -15.77 -5.09 6.90
C ASP A 3 -15.90 -4.01 8.02
N ALA A 4 -15.67 -4.37 9.28
CA ALA A 4 -15.58 -3.47 10.43
C ALA A 4 -14.54 -2.34 10.22
N THR A 5 -13.62 -2.52 9.28
CA THR A 5 -12.65 -1.52 8.85
C THR A 5 -13.22 -0.50 7.86
N GLY A 6 -14.42 -0.68 7.32
CA GLY A 6 -14.98 0.14 6.25
C GLY A 6 -14.36 -0.10 4.87
N ARG A 7 -13.43 -1.07 4.75
CA ARG A 7 -12.79 -1.47 3.49
C ARG A 7 -13.37 -2.77 2.93
N PRO A 8 -13.09 -3.10 1.65
CA PRO A 8 -13.33 -4.45 1.12
C PRO A 8 -12.68 -5.51 2.01
N SER A 9 -13.41 -6.57 2.35
CA SER A 9 -12.95 -7.61 3.27
C SER A 9 -11.86 -8.52 2.69
N GLN A 10 -11.84 -8.67 1.36
CA GLN A 10 -10.96 -9.61 0.66
C GLN A 10 -9.45 -9.29 0.83
N PRO A 11 -9.00 -8.03 0.68
CA PRO A 11 -7.58 -7.69 0.83
C PRO A 11 -7.08 -7.64 2.29
N GLU A 12 -7.97 -7.54 3.29
CA GLU A 12 -7.60 -7.36 4.71
C GLU A 12 -6.58 -8.37 5.24
N PRO A 13 -6.67 -9.69 4.94
CA PRO A 13 -5.66 -10.65 5.40
C PRO A 13 -4.24 -10.33 4.90
N TYR A 14 -4.12 -9.75 3.71
CA TYR A 14 -2.84 -9.43 3.06
C TYR A 14 -2.33 -8.03 3.44
N LEU A 15 -3.21 -7.11 3.85
CA LEU A 15 -2.86 -5.74 4.16
C LEU A 15 -1.96 -5.62 5.41
N ARG A 16 -0.92 -4.80 5.29
CA ARG A 16 -0.03 -4.40 6.38
C ARG A 16 0.20 -2.88 6.30
N GLY A 17 0.58 -2.28 7.42
CA GLY A 17 0.81 -0.83 7.51
C GLY A 17 -0.47 0.03 7.57
N ALA A 18 -1.66 -0.58 7.67
CA ALA A 18 -2.95 0.13 7.79
C ALA A 18 -3.55 -0.01 9.22
N PRO A 19 -3.05 0.73 10.22
CA PRO A 19 -3.40 0.52 11.63
C PRO A 19 -4.82 0.98 12.02
N PHE A 20 -5.47 1.79 11.19
CA PHE A 20 -6.81 2.34 11.45
C PHE A 20 -7.82 1.86 10.39
N PRO A 21 -9.11 1.75 10.76
CA PRO A 21 -10.22 1.63 9.80
C PRO A 21 -10.20 2.76 8.76
N ALA A 22 -10.74 2.50 7.58
CA ALA A 22 -11.12 3.54 6.64
C ALA A 22 -12.07 4.54 7.31
N GLY A 23 -11.92 5.81 6.97
CA GLY A 23 -12.65 6.91 7.59
C GLY A 23 -12.14 8.26 7.11
N GLY A 24 -12.93 9.32 7.31
CA GLY A 24 -12.55 10.66 6.85
C GLY A 24 -12.35 10.76 5.33
N GLY A 25 -13.01 9.88 4.56
CA GLY A 25 -12.93 9.81 3.09
C GLY A 25 -11.68 9.13 2.55
N VAL A 26 -10.92 8.38 3.37
CA VAL A 26 -9.70 7.69 2.92
C VAL A 26 -9.67 6.21 3.31
N PRO A 27 -9.12 5.33 2.46
CA PRO A 27 -9.12 3.89 2.69
C PRO A 27 -8.13 3.46 3.78
N TYR A 28 -6.93 4.05 3.80
CA TYR A 28 -5.83 3.65 4.69
C TYR A 28 -5.27 4.83 5.50
N PRO A 29 -6.07 5.42 6.40
CA PRO A 29 -5.56 6.53 7.21
C PRO A 29 -4.44 6.06 8.13
N ARG A 30 -3.36 6.85 8.23
CA ARG A 30 -2.24 6.63 9.16
C ARG A 30 -2.39 7.39 10.48
N ALA A 31 -3.48 8.13 10.64
CA ALA A 31 -3.92 8.73 11.88
C ALA A 31 -5.39 8.35 12.13
N LYS A 32 -5.82 8.30 13.39
CA LYS A 32 -7.20 7.93 13.73
C LYS A 32 -8.19 8.91 13.04
N PRO A 33 -9.21 8.46 12.29
CA PRO A 33 -10.08 9.37 11.56
C PRO A 33 -11.04 10.17 12.45
N GLU A 34 -11.39 9.68 13.66
CA GLU A 34 -12.32 10.37 14.56
C GLU A 34 -11.64 11.27 15.62
N VAL A 35 -10.36 11.64 15.45
CA VAL A 35 -9.76 12.60 16.39
C VAL A 35 -10.48 13.95 16.29
N PRO A 36 -10.81 14.61 17.41
CA PRO A 36 -11.36 15.96 17.36
C PRO A 36 -10.45 16.89 16.55
N LEU A 37 -11.05 17.75 15.72
CA LEU A 37 -10.41 18.72 14.80
C LEU A 37 -9.25 19.56 15.40
N MET A 38 -9.13 19.61 16.73
CA MET A 38 -8.12 20.37 17.45
C MET A 38 -6.91 19.54 17.93
N ARG A 39 -6.87 18.21 17.69
CA ARG A 39 -5.77 17.35 18.16
C ARG A 39 -4.69 17.08 17.13
N VAL A 40 -5.02 17.14 15.84
CA VAL A 40 -4.08 16.92 14.74
C VAL A 40 -4.17 18.13 13.80
N PRO A 41 -3.05 18.83 13.53
CA PRO A 41 -3.05 19.91 12.55
C PRO A 41 -3.56 19.44 11.18
N MET A 42 -4.26 20.30 10.46
CA MET A 42 -4.87 19.94 9.17
C MET A 42 -3.86 19.43 8.15
N ASP A 43 -2.66 19.99 8.10
CA ASP A 43 -1.60 19.53 7.18
C ASP A 43 -1.10 18.13 7.55
N THR A 44 -0.96 17.85 8.85
CA THR A 44 -0.63 16.51 9.35
C THR A 44 -1.72 15.51 9.00
N TRP A 45 -3.00 15.88 9.15
CA TRP A 45 -4.11 15.03 8.71
C TRP A 45 -4.07 14.79 7.20
N THR A 46 -3.78 15.83 6.41
CA THR A 46 -3.67 15.74 4.96
C THR A 46 -2.59 14.75 4.54
N MET A 47 -1.42 14.78 5.19
CA MET A 47 -0.36 13.80 4.92
C MET A 47 -0.71 12.40 5.44
N ALA A 48 -1.41 12.28 6.57
CA ALA A 48 -1.86 10.99 7.10
C ALA A 48 -2.83 10.23 6.18
N LYS A 49 -3.38 10.88 5.14
CA LYS A 49 -4.18 10.25 4.08
C LYS A 49 -3.34 9.48 3.06
N VAL A 50 -2.09 9.87 2.84
CA VAL A 50 -1.16 9.19 1.93
C VAL A 50 -0.86 7.82 2.53
N PRO A 51 -1.08 6.70 1.82
CA PRO A 51 -0.92 5.35 2.36
C PRO A 51 0.56 4.90 2.38
N ALA A 52 1.46 5.79 2.79
CA ALA A 52 2.89 5.50 2.88
C ALA A 52 3.14 4.32 3.82
N GLY A 53 3.76 3.26 3.29
CA GLY A 53 4.11 2.04 4.03
C GLY A 53 2.96 1.04 4.17
N VAL A 54 1.77 1.38 3.64
CA VAL A 54 0.68 0.43 3.43
C VAL A 54 1.04 -0.46 2.25
N ARG A 55 0.89 -1.77 2.43
CA ARG A 55 1.35 -2.77 1.48
C ARG A 55 0.56 -4.05 1.61
N LEU A 56 0.65 -4.89 0.58
CA LEU A 56 0.20 -6.27 0.62
C LEU A 56 1.42 -7.16 0.92
N GLU A 57 1.26 -8.13 1.80
CA GLU A 57 2.26 -9.16 2.05
C GLU A 57 1.68 -10.53 1.72
N LEU A 58 2.41 -11.29 0.90
CA LEU A 58 1.94 -12.51 0.27
C LEU A 58 2.98 -13.63 0.40
N THR A 59 2.49 -14.85 0.58
CA THR A 59 3.22 -16.11 0.39
C THR A 59 2.43 -17.02 -0.54
N GLY A 60 3.00 -18.17 -0.93
CA GLY A 60 2.34 -19.16 -1.76
C GLY A 60 3.16 -19.55 -2.98
N ASP A 61 2.54 -20.27 -3.91
CA ASP A 61 3.19 -20.83 -5.10
C ASP A 61 2.69 -20.20 -6.42
N ALA A 62 1.73 -19.26 -6.35
CA ALA A 62 1.28 -18.52 -7.52
C ALA A 62 2.42 -17.75 -8.19
N ALA A 63 2.58 -17.93 -9.50
CA ALA A 63 3.59 -17.25 -10.30
C ALA A 63 3.25 -15.78 -10.59
N GLU A 64 1.95 -15.47 -10.64
CA GLU A 64 1.41 -14.14 -10.88
C GLU A 64 0.24 -13.87 -9.94
N ILE A 65 -0.02 -12.58 -9.70
CA ILE A 65 -1.21 -12.11 -9.00
C ILE A 65 -1.89 -11.01 -9.82
N GLU A 66 -3.20 -10.89 -9.63
CA GLU A 66 -3.97 -9.73 -10.06
C GLU A 66 -4.42 -8.94 -8.82
N VAL A 67 -4.28 -7.62 -8.89
CA VAL A 67 -4.79 -6.68 -7.90
C VAL A 67 -5.81 -5.79 -8.56
N ASP A 68 -7.06 -5.90 -8.13
CA ASP A 68 -8.13 -4.97 -8.51
C ASP A 68 -8.12 -3.78 -7.57
N TYR A 69 -8.17 -2.59 -8.14
CA TYR A 69 -8.11 -1.35 -7.38
C TYR A 69 -8.96 -0.25 -8.03
N ALA A 70 -9.20 0.81 -7.26
CA ALA A 70 -9.74 2.05 -7.77
C ALA A 70 -8.95 3.24 -7.20
N THR A 71 -8.73 4.26 -8.01
CA THR A 71 -8.20 5.56 -7.57
C THR A 71 -8.87 6.69 -8.32
N GLU A 72 -9.24 7.76 -7.60
CA GLU A 72 -9.87 8.95 -8.18
C GLU A 72 -8.83 10.04 -8.54
N GLN A 73 -7.56 9.80 -8.25
CA GLN A 73 -6.52 10.81 -8.20
C GLN A 73 -5.34 10.39 -9.07
N ALA A 74 -4.99 11.22 -10.06
CA ALA A 74 -3.69 11.12 -10.71
C ALA A 74 -2.56 11.36 -9.71
N ALA A 75 -1.42 10.68 -9.89
CA ALA A 75 -0.26 10.86 -9.03
C ALA A 75 0.12 12.34 -8.94
N PHE A 76 0.06 12.91 -7.74
CA PHE A 76 0.50 14.29 -7.51
C PHE A 76 1.99 14.32 -7.22
N GLY A 77 2.73 15.25 -7.81
CA GLY A 77 4.14 15.47 -7.51
C GLY A 77 4.33 16.82 -6.82
N TYR A 78 4.57 16.85 -5.51
CA TYR A 78 4.96 18.09 -4.83
C TYR A 78 6.42 18.50 -5.12
N LEU A 79 7.21 17.62 -5.77
CA LEU A 79 8.66 17.80 -5.97
C LEU A 79 9.16 17.43 -7.40
N GLY A 80 8.29 17.40 -8.41
CA GLY A 80 8.72 17.33 -9.82
C GLY A 80 9.13 15.97 -10.38
N GLY A 81 9.06 14.88 -9.61
CA GLY A 81 9.19 13.50 -10.11
C GLY A 81 7.84 12.80 -10.13
N GLY A 82 7.40 12.30 -11.29
CA GLY A 82 6.15 11.57 -11.51
C GLY A 82 6.12 10.15 -10.90
N GLU A 83 6.82 9.95 -9.79
CA GLU A 83 7.08 8.67 -9.12
C GLU A 83 6.06 8.48 -7.98
N GLY A 84 5.77 7.23 -7.61
CA GLY A 84 4.77 6.87 -6.61
C GLY A 84 3.34 6.70 -7.15
N GLY A 85 3.19 6.63 -8.47
CA GLY A 85 1.96 6.25 -9.17
C GLY A 85 1.91 4.78 -9.56
N GLU A 86 2.90 4.00 -9.15
CA GLU A 86 3.09 2.59 -9.49
C GLU A 86 2.84 1.65 -8.31
N PHE A 87 2.40 0.43 -8.63
CA PHE A 87 2.56 -0.72 -7.75
C PHE A 87 3.98 -1.25 -7.90
N THR A 88 4.65 -1.54 -6.80
CA THR A 88 6.02 -2.08 -6.81
C THR A 88 6.08 -3.38 -6.03
N VAL A 89 6.79 -4.36 -6.59
CA VAL A 89 6.89 -5.71 -6.04
C VAL A 89 8.31 -5.94 -5.58
N TRP A 90 8.46 -6.34 -4.32
CA TRP A 90 9.73 -6.50 -3.64
C TRP A 90 9.91 -7.93 -3.12
N ASP A 91 11.12 -8.45 -3.30
CA ASP A 91 11.64 -9.67 -2.69
C ASP A 91 12.89 -9.31 -1.88
N GLY A 92 12.71 -9.15 -0.56
CA GLY A 92 13.72 -8.52 0.28
C GLY A 92 14.04 -7.10 -0.21
N ASP A 93 15.31 -6.88 -0.59
CA ASP A 93 15.81 -5.59 -1.08
C ASP A 93 15.76 -5.45 -2.61
N GLU A 94 15.25 -6.46 -3.32
CA GLU A 94 15.18 -6.47 -4.79
C GLU A 94 13.78 -6.07 -5.29
N VAL A 95 13.73 -5.11 -6.22
CA VAL A 95 12.51 -4.75 -6.95
C VAL A 95 12.32 -5.71 -8.14
N LEU A 96 11.32 -6.56 -8.08
CA LEU A 96 10.98 -7.50 -9.15
C LEU A 96 10.16 -6.85 -10.27
N ALA A 97 9.29 -5.90 -9.93
CA ALA A 97 8.43 -5.20 -10.88
C ALA A 97 8.02 -3.83 -10.36
N SER A 98 7.75 -2.93 -11.30
CA SER A 98 7.15 -1.62 -11.09
C SER A 98 6.14 -1.39 -12.21
N VAL A 99 4.87 -1.29 -11.86
CA VAL A 99 3.77 -1.20 -12.83
C VAL A 99 2.89 0.00 -12.52
N PRO A 100 2.78 0.99 -13.43
CA PRO A 100 1.93 2.16 -13.23
C PRO A 100 0.46 1.79 -12.99
N ALA A 101 -0.20 2.54 -12.10
CA ALA A 101 -1.63 2.52 -11.95
C ALA A 101 -2.29 3.56 -12.87
N GLU A 102 -3.56 3.31 -13.22
CA GLU A 102 -4.38 4.22 -14.00
C GLU A 102 -5.48 4.83 -13.12
N VAL A 103 -5.93 6.03 -13.46
CA VAL A 103 -7.04 6.69 -12.76
C VAL A 103 -8.36 6.01 -13.14
N GLY A 104 -9.19 5.73 -12.14
CA GLY A 104 -10.42 4.97 -12.26
C GLY A 104 -10.31 3.60 -11.62
N GLU A 105 -11.20 2.69 -12.02
CA GLU A 105 -11.11 1.27 -11.69
C GLU A 105 -10.08 0.60 -12.62
N GLY A 106 -9.26 -0.28 -12.07
CA GLY A 106 -8.24 -0.98 -12.82
C GLY A 106 -7.84 -2.32 -12.19
N THR A 107 -7.21 -3.15 -13.01
CA THR A 107 -6.58 -4.40 -12.57
C THR A 107 -5.12 -4.36 -12.99
N VAL A 108 -4.21 -4.56 -12.04
CA VAL A 108 -2.78 -4.69 -12.34
C VAL A 108 -2.34 -6.14 -12.20
N ARG A 109 -1.55 -6.63 -13.15
CA ARG A 109 -0.89 -7.94 -13.10
C ARG A 109 0.54 -7.78 -12.61
N LEU A 110 0.90 -8.55 -11.60
CA LEU A 110 2.17 -8.45 -10.89
C LEU A 110 2.80 -9.85 -10.72
N PRO A 111 4.13 -9.95 -10.60
CA PRO A 111 4.77 -11.18 -10.14
C PRO A 111 4.17 -11.67 -8.82
N GLY A 112 3.91 -12.97 -8.73
CA GLY A 112 3.42 -13.63 -7.53
C GLY A 112 4.53 -14.18 -6.64
N PRO A 113 4.20 -14.75 -5.47
CA PRO A 113 5.20 -15.21 -4.51
C PRO A 113 6.11 -16.30 -5.08
N ALA A 114 5.59 -17.20 -5.93
CA ALA A 114 6.33 -18.26 -6.60
C ALA A 114 7.28 -19.05 -5.66
N GLY A 115 6.80 -19.42 -4.46
CA GLY A 115 7.55 -20.17 -3.46
C GLY A 115 8.46 -19.34 -2.55
N ARG A 116 8.49 -18.01 -2.70
CA ARG A 116 9.24 -17.12 -1.81
C ARG A 116 8.67 -17.11 -0.39
N ALA A 117 9.56 -16.88 0.57
CA ALA A 117 9.19 -16.80 1.99
C ALA A 117 8.26 -15.63 2.30
N ARG A 118 8.37 -14.52 1.56
CA ARG A 118 7.53 -13.33 1.66
C ARG A 118 7.72 -12.45 0.43
N LEU A 119 6.63 -12.09 -0.23
CA LEU A 119 6.58 -11.09 -1.28
C LEU A 119 5.85 -9.86 -0.78
N VAL A 120 6.35 -8.66 -1.09
CA VAL A 120 5.75 -7.40 -0.66
C VAL A 120 5.32 -6.59 -1.87
N VAL A 121 4.07 -6.10 -1.87
CA VAL A 121 3.56 -5.18 -2.88
C VAL A 121 3.26 -3.83 -2.24
N HIS A 122 4.04 -2.81 -2.57
CA HIS A 122 3.75 -1.44 -2.16
C HIS A 122 2.74 -0.81 -3.13
N LEU A 123 1.83 -0.01 -2.56
CA LEU A 123 0.76 0.65 -3.31
C LEU A 123 1.27 1.92 -4.02
N PRO A 124 0.58 2.40 -5.06
CA PRO A 124 0.83 3.73 -5.64
C PRO A 124 0.43 4.83 -4.65
N GLU A 125 1.33 5.15 -3.72
CA GLU A 125 1.06 6.00 -2.55
C GLU A 125 0.50 7.37 -2.95
N ARG A 126 0.97 7.94 -4.05
CA ARG A 126 0.55 9.26 -4.53
C ARG A 126 -0.75 9.24 -5.32
N MET A 127 -1.34 8.07 -5.53
CA MET A 127 -2.68 7.91 -6.10
C MET A 127 -3.71 7.49 -5.05
N MET A 128 -3.30 7.20 -3.81
CA MET A 128 -4.21 6.83 -2.71
C MET A 128 -5.27 5.78 -3.12
N PRO A 129 -4.86 4.64 -3.72
CA PRO A 129 -5.81 3.67 -4.24
C PRO A 129 -6.62 3.02 -3.12
N THR A 130 -7.79 2.50 -3.46
CA THR A 130 -8.47 1.46 -2.69
C THR A 130 -8.24 0.13 -3.38
N VAL A 131 -7.74 -0.87 -2.65
CA VAL A 131 -7.62 -2.24 -3.17
C VAL A 131 -8.93 -2.95 -2.91
N HIS A 132 -9.47 -3.61 -3.94
CA HIS A 132 -10.74 -4.32 -3.89
C HIS A 132 -10.54 -5.82 -3.75
N GLU A 133 -9.60 -6.38 -4.51
CA GLU A 133 -9.32 -7.81 -4.53
C GLU A 133 -7.86 -8.09 -4.87
N VAL A 134 -7.31 -9.16 -4.28
CA VAL A 134 -6.01 -9.73 -4.61
C VAL A 134 -6.19 -11.22 -4.88
N ARG A 135 -5.82 -11.70 -6.06
CA ARG A 135 -6.02 -13.10 -6.45
C ARG A 135 -4.81 -13.66 -7.20
N ALA A 136 -4.60 -14.96 -7.08
CA ALA A 136 -3.63 -15.67 -7.91
C ALA A 136 -4.08 -15.63 -9.38
N ALA A 137 -3.14 -15.37 -10.28
CA ALA A 137 -3.33 -15.42 -11.72
C ALA A 137 -2.49 -16.55 -12.31
N GLY A 138 -3.04 -17.29 -13.28
CA GLY A 138 -2.31 -18.37 -13.95
C GLY A 138 -2.14 -19.66 -13.13
N GLY A 139 -2.80 -19.79 -11.97
CA GLY A 139 -2.76 -20.98 -11.11
C GLY A 139 -1.94 -20.77 -9.82
N GLY A 140 -1.89 -21.81 -9.00
CA GLY A 140 -1.31 -21.74 -7.64
C GLY A 140 -2.23 -21.05 -6.63
N ALA A 141 -1.71 -20.85 -5.43
CA ALA A 141 -2.37 -20.22 -4.31
C ALA A 141 -1.53 -19.04 -3.80
N ILE A 142 -2.24 -18.08 -3.21
CA ILE A 142 -1.66 -17.02 -2.40
C ILE A 142 -2.20 -17.14 -0.98
N GLU A 143 -1.34 -16.84 -0.02
CA GLU A 143 -1.65 -16.82 1.40
C GLU A 143 -1.15 -15.51 2.01
N PRO A 144 -1.74 -15.06 3.15
CA PRO A 144 -1.23 -13.91 3.88
C PRO A 144 0.24 -14.05 4.28
N GLY A 145 1.00 -12.97 4.10
CA GLY A 145 2.36 -12.87 4.61
C GLY A 145 2.46 -13.12 6.12
N PRO A 146 3.61 -13.61 6.60
CA PRO A 146 3.79 -13.96 8.01
C PRO A 146 3.52 -12.77 8.94
N ALA A 147 3.04 -13.05 10.15
CA ALA A 147 2.89 -12.04 11.18
C ALA A 147 4.27 -11.66 11.74
N LEU A 148 4.73 -10.44 11.45
CA LEU A 148 6.00 -9.90 11.92
C LEU A 148 5.79 -8.92 13.10
N PRO A 149 6.84 -8.64 13.90
CA PRO A 149 6.80 -7.57 14.89
C PRO A 149 6.34 -6.24 14.28
N ARG A 150 5.50 -5.52 15.01
CA ARG A 150 5.01 -4.20 14.56
C ARG A 150 6.00 -3.13 15.00
N TRP A 151 6.51 -2.38 14.03
CA TRP A 151 7.31 -1.18 14.27
C TRP A 151 6.56 0.06 13.79
N ILE A 152 6.72 1.16 14.53
CA ILE A 152 6.16 2.48 14.22
C ILE A 152 7.34 3.44 14.05
N ALA A 153 7.45 4.01 12.86
CA ALA A 153 8.31 5.16 12.58
C ALA A 153 7.45 6.42 12.57
N TYR A 154 7.83 7.41 13.38
CA TYR A 154 7.20 8.73 13.41
C TYR A 154 8.25 9.78 13.08
N GLY A 155 7.91 10.69 12.17
CA GLY A 155 8.83 11.71 11.71
C GLY A 155 8.17 12.59 10.67
N ASP A 156 8.95 12.97 9.67
CA ASP A 156 8.64 13.98 8.68
C ASP A 156 8.60 13.40 7.26
N SER A 157 8.72 14.26 6.26
CA SER A 157 8.79 13.92 4.84
C SER A 157 9.89 12.92 4.49
N ILE A 158 10.99 12.85 5.25
CA ILE A 158 12.06 11.88 5.06
C ILE A 158 11.59 10.48 5.51
N THR A 159 10.86 10.42 6.63
CA THR A 159 10.24 9.17 7.11
C THR A 159 9.18 8.66 6.17
N GLU A 160 8.40 9.57 5.59
CA GLU A 160 7.37 9.25 4.60
C GLU A 160 7.95 8.90 3.21
N GLY A 161 9.20 9.27 2.91
CA GLY A 161 9.86 8.93 1.66
C GLY A 161 9.57 9.89 0.50
N TRP A 162 9.37 11.18 0.76
CA TRP A 162 8.95 12.14 -0.27
C TRP A 162 9.86 12.22 -1.51
N THR A 163 11.15 11.93 -1.35
CA THR A 163 12.14 12.00 -2.43
C THR A 163 12.63 10.63 -2.90
N VAL A 164 11.98 9.53 -2.49
CA VAL A 164 12.32 8.21 -3.02
C VAL A 164 11.71 8.01 -4.40
N THR A 165 12.41 7.27 -5.24
CA THR A 165 12.03 7.05 -6.64
C THR A 165 11.01 5.93 -6.82
N THR A 166 10.68 5.20 -5.77
CA THR A 166 9.94 3.95 -5.84
C THR A 166 9.23 3.70 -4.50
N PRO A 167 7.90 3.47 -4.47
CA PRO A 167 7.21 2.98 -3.28
C PRO A 167 7.93 1.77 -2.68
N GLY A 168 8.10 1.78 -1.36
CA GLY A 168 8.90 0.76 -0.65
C GLY A 168 10.36 1.16 -0.38
N ALA A 169 10.90 2.18 -1.06
CA ALA A 169 12.31 2.56 -0.89
C ALA A 169 12.57 3.58 0.24
N SER A 170 11.54 3.99 1.01
CA SER A 170 11.78 4.87 2.16
C SER A 170 12.60 4.15 3.23
N TRP A 171 13.44 4.88 3.97
CA TRP A 171 14.30 4.26 4.99
C TRP A 171 13.51 3.46 6.02
N SER A 172 12.29 3.92 6.35
CA SER A 172 11.41 3.28 7.33
C SER A 172 10.82 1.97 6.82
N MET A 173 10.72 1.79 5.51
CA MET A 173 10.25 0.56 4.87
C MET A 173 11.39 -0.42 4.65
N VAL A 174 12.56 0.06 4.20
CA VAL A 174 13.75 -0.78 3.98
C VAL A 174 14.27 -1.39 5.28
N ALA A 175 14.15 -0.66 6.40
CA ALA A 175 14.60 -1.16 7.70
C ALA A 175 13.63 -2.14 8.39
N ALA A 176 12.40 -2.32 7.86
CA ALA A 176 11.30 -3.03 8.53
C ALA A 176 11.13 -4.48 8.07
#